data_AF-A0A2P5WQL6-F1
#
_entry.id   AF-A0A2P5WQL6-F1
#
_cell.length_a   1.000
_cell.length_b   1.000
_cell.length_c   1.000
_cell.angle_alpha   90.00
_cell.angle_beta   90.00
_cell.angle_gamma   90.00
#
_symmetry.space_group_name_H-M   'P 1'
#
loop_
_entity.id
_entity.type
_entity.pdbx_description
1 polymer ?
#
loop_
_entity_poly.entity_id
_entity_poly.type
_entity_poly.pdbx_seq_one_letter_code
_entity_poly.pdbx_strand_id
1 'polypeptide(L)'
;MPDSNKNQALANIKERFALEVSDYYIKKALGKKWRDNKSTLKKQYFKKDISLEEKLRNVPPEMLRYQWEDAEVKSVQKVGRLQLFEITHRKKDGSPMTSEAGEIMEKLKEKKAEYEAIASTDNSVNLENIDNRIIIEVLGPKRYGRVRFQGSGVTPTQYFGSGSQQYMPSGSQAQPEFRG
;
A
#
# COMPACT_ATOMS: atom_id res chain seq x y z
N MET A 1 2.82 12.34 9.59
CA MET A 1 1.91 13.21 10.36
C MET A 1 0.94 13.88 9.41
N PRO A 2 -0.39 13.68 9.58
CA PRO A 2 -1.42 14.40 8.85
C PRO A 2 -1.27 15.91 9.00
N ASP A 3 -1.71 16.68 8.01
CA ASP A 3 -1.53 18.14 8.04
C ASP A 3 -2.43 18.81 9.10
N SER A 4 -3.59 18.23 9.42
CA SER A 4 -4.43 18.66 10.57
C SER A 4 -3.64 18.64 11.89
N ASN A 5 -3.01 17.51 12.22
CA ASN A 5 -2.22 17.38 13.45
C ASN A 5 -1.02 18.35 13.46
N LYS A 6 -0.40 18.62 12.31
CA LYS A 6 0.69 19.61 12.23
C LYS A 6 0.18 21.03 12.50
N ASN A 7 -1.01 21.36 12.01
CA ASN A 7 -1.61 22.68 12.24
C ASN A 7 -1.96 22.87 13.72
N GLN A 8 -2.53 21.83 14.36
CA GLN A 8 -2.79 21.84 15.81
C GLN A 8 -1.49 21.99 16.63
N ALA A 9 -0.45 21.20 16.29
CA ALA A 9 0.83 21.30 16.97
C ALA A 9 1.48 22.68 16.78
N LEU A 10 1.38 23.27 15.59
CA LEU A 10 1.86 24.62 15.33
C LEU A 10 1.12 25.68 16.16
N ALA A 11 -0.21 25.58 16.29
CA ALA A 11 -1.00 26.49 17.12
C ALA A 11 -0.56 26.44 18.59
N ASN A 12 -0.40 25.24 19.15
CA ASN A 12 0.06 25.06 20.53
C ASN A 12 1.48 25.61 20.76
N ILE A 13 2.36 25.51 19.75
CA ILE A 13 3.71 26.08 19.83
C ILE A 13 3.65 27.59 19.84
N LYS A 14 2.85 28.20 18.94
CA LYS A 14 2.71 29.67 18.86
C LYS A 14 2.06 30.28 20.10
N GLU A 15 1.18 29.54 20.77
CA GLU A 15 0.56 29.96 22.03
C GLU A 15 1.59 30.06 23.18
N ARG A 16 2.63 29.21 23.16
CA ARG A 16 3.60 29.11 24.26
C ARG A 16 4.93 29.81 23.97
N PHE A 17 5.29 29.96 22.70
CA PHE A 17 6.61 30.43 22.28
C PHE A 17 6.48 31.50 21.20
N ALA A 18 7.13 32.65 21.42
CA ALA A 18 7.37 33.64 20.38
C ALA A 18 8.58 33.21 19.54
N LEU A 19 8.33 32.70 18.33
CA LEU A 19 9.38 32.19 17.45
C LEU A 19 9.49 33.05 16.18
N GLU A 20 10.69 33.53 15.87
CA GLU A 20 11.02 34.22 14.62
C GLU A 20 11.42 33.25 13.50
N VAL A 21 10.69 32.14 13.36
CA VAL A 21 10.94 31.15 12.32
C VAL A 21 9.66 30.88 11.54
N SER A 22 9.80 30.54 10.26
CA SER A 22 8.64 30.33 9.39
C SER A 22 7.81 29.11 9.81
N ASP A 23 6.49 29.21 9.66
CA ASP A 23 5.55 28.10 9.86
C ASP A 23 5.91 26.88 9.03
N TYR A 24 6.41 27.10 7.81
CA TYR A 24 6.91 26.05 6.94
C TYR A 24 8.05 25.27 7.60
N TYR A 25 9.03 25.97 8.18
CA TYR A 25 10.16 25.33 8.86
C TYR A 25 9.69 24.53 10.09
N ILE A 26 8.80 25.09 10.91
CA ILE A 26 8.25 24.40 12.09
C ILE A 26 7.50 23.13 11.65
N LYS A 27 6.60 23.22 10.66
CA LYS A 27 5.86 22.06 10.14
C LYS A 27 6.78 21.00 9.55
N LYS A 28 7.88 21.40 8.90
CA LYS A 28 8.91 20.49 8.35
C LYS A 28 9.67 19.78 9.48
N ALA A 29 10.08 20.50 10.52
CA ALA A 29 10.76 19.97 11.69
C ALA A 29 9.87 18.99 12.47
N LEU A 30 8.62 19.36 12.74
CA LEU A 30 7.61 18.49 13.34
C LEU A 30 7.42 17.21 12.53
N GLY A 31 7.30 17.33 11.21
CA GLY A 31 7.17 16.19 10.31
C GLY A 31 8.39 15.25 10.36
N LYS A 32 9.60 15.80 10.49
CA LYS A 32 10.84 15.02 10.64
C LYS A 32 10.85 14.28 11.98
N LYS A 33 10.69 14.99 13.10
CA LYS A 33 10.65 14.42 14.45
C LYS A 33 9.61 13.31 14.57
N TRP A 34 8.42 13.50 14.00
CA TRP A 34 7.38 12.48 13.95
C TRP A 34 7.83 11.20 13.23
N ARG A 35 8.48 11.32 12.05
CA ARG A 35 8.97 10.16 11.29
C ARG A 35 10.09 9.43 12.05
N ASP A 36 11.02 10.18 12.60
CA ASP A 36 12.15 9.63 13.35
C ASP A 36 11.65 8.86 14.59
N ASN A 37 10.74 9.47 15.36
CA ASN A 37 10.11 8.82 16.51
C ASN A 37 9.37 7.54 16.11
N LYS A 38 8.57 7.57 15.04
CA LYS A 38 7.88 6.38 14.53
C LYS A 38 8.86 5.27 14.13
N SER A 39 10.02 5.62 13.57
CA SER A 39 11.07 4.65 13.23
C SER A 39 11.67 4.01 14.48
N THR A 40 11.99 4.81 15.50
CA THR A 40 12.50 4.33 16.78
C THR A 40 11.51 3.38 17.46
N LEU A 41 10.24 3.77 17.54
CA LEU A 41 9.18 2.94 18.12
C LEU A 41 9.02 1.61 17.38
N LYS A 42 9.04 1.62 16.04
CA LYS A 42 9.01 0.37 15.27
C LYS A 42 10.19 -0.54 15.61
N LYS A 43 11.40 -0.01 15.78
CA LYS A 43 12.56 -0.85 16.13
C LYS A 43 12.42 -1.50 17.52
N GLN A 44 11.86 -0.77 18.48
CA GLN A 44 11.74 -1.24 19.87
C GLN A 44 10.57 -2.19 20.07
N TYR A 45 9.42 -1.89 19.46
CA TYR A 45 8.14 -2.54 19.77
C TYR A 45 7.62 -3.45 18.64
N PHE A 46 8.06 -3.29 17.39
CA PHE A 46 7.56 -4.13 16.29
C PHE A 46 8.25 -5.49 16.28
N LYS A 47 7.54 -6.51 16.77
CA LYS A 47 7.91 -7.91 16.65
C LYS A 47 6.96 -8.59 15.66
N LYS A 48 7.53 -9.34 14.71
CA LYS A 48 6.77 -9.95 13.59
C LYS A 48 5.80 -11.03 14.06
N ASP A 49 6.18 -11.78 15.08
CA ASP A 49 5.48 -13.00 15.50
C ASP A 49 4.54 -12.79 16.70
N ILE A 50 4.14 -11.54 16.97
CA ILE A 50 3.25 -11.17 18.08
C ILE A 50 1.85 -10.87 17.56
N SER A 51 0.83 -11.35 18.28
CA SER A 51 -0.59 -11.12 17.95
C SER A 51 -0.96 -9.64 18.06
N LEU A 52 -2.05 -9.23 17.38
CA LEU A 52 -2.54 -7.86 17.48
C LEU A 52 -2.93 -7.50 18.91
N GLU A 53 -3.59 -8.39 19.66
CA GLU A 53 -3.98 -8.12 21.05
C GLU A 53 -2.76 -7.85 21.93
N GLU A 54 -1.69 -8.61 21.74
CA GLU A 54 -0.47 -8.45 22.52
C GLU A 54 0.30 -7.17 22.12
N LYS A 55 0.26 -6.75 20.86
CA LYS A 55 0.76 -5.44 20.42
C LYS A 55 -0.02 -4.29 21.07
N LEU A 56 -1.34 -4.38 21.13
CA LEU A 56 -2.20 -3.36 21.75
C LEU A 56 -2.00 -3.25 23.27
N ARG A 57 -1.59 -4.33 23.94
CA ARG A 57 -1.21 -4.29 25.37
C ARG A 57 0.12 -3.56 25.62
N ASN A 58 1.05 -3.65 24.68
CA ASN A 58 2.41 -3.09 24.79
C ASN A 58 2.49 -1.63 24.30
N VAL A 59 1.72 -0.75 24.92
CA VAL A 59 1.69 0.69 24.59
C VAL A 59 2.98 1.36 25.05
N PRO A 60 3.71 2.09 24.18
CA PRO A 60 4.86 2.88 24.60
C PRO A 60 4.50 3.92 25.66
N PRO A 61 5.29 4.08 26.75
CA PRO A 61 4.96 4.98 27.87
C PRO A 61 4.70 6.44 27.47
N GLU A 62 5.37 6.93 26.42
CA GLU A 62 5.25 8.30 25.93
C GLU A 62 4.09 8.51 24.93
N MET A 63 3.29 7.47 24.65
CA MET A 63 2.24 7.52 23.63
C MET A 63 0.85 7.28 24.23
N LEU A 64 -0.10 8.09 23.79
CA LEU A 64 -1.49 7.94 24.18
C LEU A 64 -2.06 6.64 23.58
N ARG A 65 -2.76 5.85 24.41
CA ARG A 65 -3.32 4.54 24.02
C ARG A 65 -4.10 4.59 22.70
N TYR A 66 -4.99 5.56 22.55
CA TYR A 66 -5.80 5.70 21.34
C TYR A 66 -4.95 5.95 20.08
N GLN A 67 -3.80 6.64 20.19
CA GLN A 67 -2.90 6.88 19.05
C GLN A 67 -2.13 5.61 18.67
N TRP A 68 -1.78 4.78 19.66
CA TRP A 68 -1.15 3.49 19.44
C TRP A 68 -2.12 2.50 18.79
N GLU A 69 -3.33 2.40 19.34
CA GLU A 69 -4.40 1.55 18.81
C GLU A 69 -4.70 1.89 17.35
N ASP A 70 -4.92 3.17 17.04
CA ASP A 70 -5.16 3.61 15.65
C ASP A 70 -3.99 3.26 14.71
N ALA A 71 -2.75 3.38 15.19
CA ALA A 71 -1.58 3.04 14.40
C ALA A 71 -1.41 1.54 14.15
N GLU A 72 -1.63 0.71 15.18
CA GLU A 72 -1.50 -0.74 15.09
C GLU A 72 -2.63 -1.35 14.26
N VAL A 73 -3.88 -0.91 14.47
CA VAL A 73 -5.04 -1.33 13.68
C VAL A 73 -4.83 -1.00 12.19
N LYS A 74 -4.39 0.22 11.87
CA LYS A 74 -4.04 0.61 10.49
C LYS A 74 -2.87 -0.18 9.92
N SER A 75 -1.96 -0.68 10.75
CA SER A 75 -0.81 -1.47 10.30
C SER A 75 -1.15 -2.93 9.99
N VAL A 76 -2.17 -3.47 10.67
CA VAL A 76 -2.66 -4.85 10.47
C VAL A 76 -3.65 -4.94 9.32
N GLN A 77 -4.30 -3.83 8.96
CA GLN A 77 -5.19 -3.79 7.81
C GLN A 77 -4.44 -4.16 6.53
N LYS A 78 -4.62 -5.41 6.08
CA LYS A 78 -4.12 -5.88 4.78
C LYS A 78 -4.90 -5.16 3.70
N VAL A 79 -4.19 -4.31 2.96
CA VAL A 79 -4.73 -3.62 1.80
C VAL A 79 -4.55 -4.52 0.58
N GLY A 80 -5.62 -4.73 -0.19
CA GLY A 80 -5.58 -5.49 -1.45
C GLY A 80 -4.65 -4.84 -2.48
N ARG A 81 -4.18 -5.59 -3.49
CA ARG A 81 -3.19 -5.06 -4.45
C ARG A 81 -3.75 -3.91 -5.28
N LEU A 82 -5.04 -3.96 -5.63
CA LEU A 82 -5.73 -2.89 -6.33
C LEU A 82 -5.86 -1.62 -5.46
N GLN A 83 -6.28 -1.77 -4.21
CA GLN A 83 -6.36 -0.65 -3.27
C GLN A 83 -4.97 -0.03 -3.00
N LEU A 84 -3.92 -0.85 -2.99
CA LEU A 84 -2.55 -0.35 -2.84
C LEU A 84 -2.13 0.54 -4.02
N PHE A 85 -2.58 0.22 -5.24
CA PHE A 85 -2.36 1.09 -6.40
C PHE A 85 -3.03 2.45 -6.21
N GLU A 86 -4.32 2.45 -5.82
CA GLU A 86 -5.07 3.68 -5.57
C GLU A 86 -4.40 4.57 -4.52
N ILE A 87 -3.99 4.00 -3.38
CA ILE A 87 -3.35 4.76 -2.30
C ILE A 87 -2.00 5.35 -2.75
N THR A 88 -1.22 4.59 -3.52
CA THR A 88 0.14 5.00 -3.93
C THR A 88 0.16 6.00 -5.09
N HIS A 89 -0.92 6.07 -5.88
CA HIS A 89 -1.02 6.94 -7.05
C HIS A 89 -2.01 8.10 -6.86
N ARG A 90 -2.50 8.33 -5.63
CA ARG A 90 -3.28 9.51 -5.24
C ARG A 90 -2.43 10.53 -4.49
N LYS A 91 -2.72 11.80 -4.73
CA LYS A 91 -2.24 12.92 -3.93
C LYS A 91 -3.02 12.97 -2.61
N LYS A 92 -2.53 13.80 -1.68
CA LYS A 92 -3.18 14.01 -0.38
C LYS A 92 -4.59 14.59 -0.45
N ASP A 93 -4.89 15.33 -1.50
CA ASP A 93 -6.21 15.91 -1.78
C ASP A 93 -7.18 14.88 -2.39
N GLY A 94 -6.73 13.64 -2.63
CA GLY A 94 -7.51 12.57 -3.23
C GLY A 94 -7.43 12.53 -4.75
N SER A 95 -6.86 13.54 -5.43
CA SER A 95 -6.73 13.54 -6.89
C SER A 95 -5.66 12.54 -7.38
N PRO A 96 -5.78 12.02 -8.62
CA PRO A 96 -4.70 11.22 -9.22
C PRO A 96 -3.41 12.01 -9.33
N MET A 97 -2.27 11.36 -9.14
CA MET A 97 -0.95 12.01 -9.30
C MET A 97 -0.71 12.50 -10.72
N THR A 98 -1.19 11.75 -11.73
CA THR A 98 -1.15 12.08 -13.16
C THR A 98 -2.48 11.71 -13.83
N SER A 99 -2.76 12.26 -15.01
CA SER A 99 -3.95 11.90 -15.79
C SER A 99 -3.96 10.41 -16.13
N GLU A 100 -2.83 9.87 -16.59
CA GLU A 100 -2.66 8.43 -16.89
C GLU A 100 -2.97 7.55 -15.67
N ALA A 101 -2.50 7.94 -14.48
CA ALA A 101 -2.82 7.21 -13.25
C ALA A 101 -4.33 7.23 -12.97
N GLY A 102 -5.03 8.34 -13.27
CA GLY A 102 -6.48 8.44 -13.18
C GLY A 102 -7.19 7.49 -14.14
N GLU A 103 -6.78 7.43 -15.40
CA GLU A 103 -7.34 6.51 -16.40
C GLU A 103 -7.14 5.04 -15.99
N ILE A 104 -5.95 4.70 -15.47
CA ILE A 104 -5.66 3.36 -14.97
C ILE A 104 -6.54 3.02 -13.77
N MET A 105 -6.74 3.94 -12.82
CA MET A 105 -7.62 3.71 -11.66
C MET A 105 -9.06 3.38 -12.10
N GLU A 106 -9.60 4.13 -13.07
CA GLU A 106 -10.94 3.86 -13.60
C GLU A 106 -11.03 2.48 -14.27
N LYS A 107 -10.04 2.12 -15.10
CA LYS A 107 -9.98 0.78 -15.72
C LYS A 107 -9.90 -0.35 -14.69
N LEU A 108 -9.11 -0.18 -13.63
CA LEU A 108 -9.02 -1.17 -12.55
C LEU A 108 -10.35 -1.32 -11.81
N LYS A 109 -11.06 -0.21 -11.58
CA LYS A 109 -12.37 -0.18 -10.91
C LYS A 109 -13.46 -0.84 -11.77
N GLU A 110 -13.50 -0.53 -13.05
CA GLU A 110 -14.41 -1.14 -14.02
C GLU A 110 -14.20 -2.67 -14.10
N LYS A 111 -12.95 -3.11 -14.28
CA LYS A 111 -12.62 -4.54 -14.32
C LYS A 111 -12.95 -5.24 -13.01
N LYS A 112 -12.74 -4.59 -11.87
CA LYS A 112 -13.11 -5.15 -10.58
C LYS A 112 -14.62 -5.39 -10.48
N ALA A 113 -15.44 -4.43 -10.92
CA ALA A 113 -16.89 -4.59 -10.93
C ALA A 113 -17.34 -5.72 -11.89
N GLU A 114 -16.72 -5.83 -13.07
CA GLU A 114 -16.97 -6.93 -14.01
C GLU A 114 -16.70 -8.30 -13.37
N TYR A 115 -15.55 -8.48 -12.72
CA TYR A 115 -15.20 -9.73 -12.07
C TYR A 115 -16.02 -10.03 -10.81
N GLU A 116 -16.42 -9.02 -10.04
CA GLU A 116 -17.34 -9.21 -8.91
C GLU A 116 -18.72 -9.71 -9.37
N ALA A 117 -19.23 -9.22 -10.51
CA ALA A 117 -20.47 -9.70 -11.11
C ALA A 117 -20.36 -11.16 -11.58
N ILE A 118 -19.22 -11.55 -12.17
CA ILE A 118 -18.95 -12.93 -12.59
C ILE A 118 -18.83 -13.86 -11.37
N ALA A 119 -18.10 -13.45 -10.34
CA ALA A 119 -17.92 -14.22 -9.11
C ALA A 119 -19.25 -14.43 -8.35
N SER A 120 -20.19 -13.48 -8.46
CA SER A 120 -21.55 -13.65 -7.94
C SER A 120 -22.36 -14.73 -8.67
N THR A 121 -21.94 -15.13 -9.87
CA THR A 121 -22.59 -16.16 -10.70
C THR A 121 -21.88 -17.51 -10.59
N ASP A 122 -20.55 -17.52 -10.44
CA ASP A 122 -19.73 -18.72 -10.36
C ASP A 122 -18.87 -18.69 -9.07
N ASN A 123 -19.30 -19.43 -8.05
CA ASN A 123 -18.66 -19.47 -6.73
C ASN A 123 -17.25 -20.12 -6.72
N SER A 124 -16.73 -20.57 -7.87
CA SER A 124 -15.41 -21.20 -7.99
C SER A 124 -14.24 -20.20 -8.12
N VAL A 125 -14.53 -18.91 -8.28
CA VAL A 125 -13.50 -17.90 -8.57
C VAL A 125 -12.78 -17.44 -7.29
N ASN A 126 -11.49 -17.76 -7.17
CA ASN A 126 -10.65 -17.32 -6.06
C ASN A 126 -10.32 -15.81 -6.14
N LEU A 127 -10.74 -15.05 -5.13
CA LEU A 127 -10.60 -13.59 -5.02
C LEU A 127 -9.16 -13.07 -5.15
N GLU A 128 -8.15 -13.79 -4.62
CA GLU A 128 -6.73 -13.40 -4.77
C GLU A 128 -6.24 -13.56 -6.22
N ASN A 129 -6.86 -14.47 -6.98
CA ASN A 129 -6.54 -14.66 -8.39
C ASN A 129 -7.18 -13.57 -9.27
N ILE A 130 -8.35 -13.05 -8.86
CA ILE A 130 -9.05 -11.95 -9.56
C ILE A 130 -8.18 -10.70 -9.59
N ASP A 131 -7.68 -10.24 -8.44
CA ASP A 131 -6.79 -9.07 -8.35
C ASP A 131 -5.56 -9.23 -9.26
N ASN A 132 -4.94 -10.41 -9.26
CA ASN A 132 -3.77 -10.69 -10.10
C ASN A 132 -4.11 -10.64 -11.59
N ARG A 133 -5.27 -11.17 -11.98
CA ARG A 133 -5.77 -11.20 -13.36
C ARG A 133 -6.10 -9.80 -13.85
N ILE A 134 -6.83 -9.01 -13.07
CA ILE A 134 -7.14 -7.60 -13.37
C ILE A 134 -5.84 -6.80 -13.57
N ILE A 135 -4.86 -6.97 -12.68
CA ILE A 135 -3.57 -6.28 -12.78
C ILE A 135 -2.85 -6.64 -14.09
N ILE A 136 -2.88 -7.91 -14.51
CA ILE A 136 -2.26 -8.35 -15.76
C ILE A 136 -3.00 -7.77 -16.97
N GLU A 137 -4.33 -7.75 -16.95
CA GLU A 137 -5.15 -7.21 -18.05
C GLU A 137 -4.96 -5.70 -18.23
N VAL A 138 -4.92 -4.94 -17.14
CA VAL A 138 -4.84 -3.47 -17.20
C VAL A 138 -3.40 -2.96 -17.36
N LEU A 139 -2.42 -3.60 -16.71
CA LEU A 139 -1.03 -3.11 -16.65
C LEU A 139 -0.03 -3.99 -17.40
N GLY A 140 -0.51 -5.07 -18.00
CA GLY A 140 0.31 -6.07 -18.66
C GLY A 140 0.97 -7.06 -17.69
N PRO A 141 1.62 -8.10 -18.24
CA PRO A 141 2.27 -9.14 -17.48
C PRO A 141 3.36 -8.58 -16.54
N LYS A 142 3.64 -9.34 -15.48
CA LYS A 142 4.75 -9.02 -14.55
C LYS A 142 6.08 -9.15 -15.29
N ARG A 143 7.00 -8.23 -15.01
CA ARG A 143 8.37 -8.30 -15.53
C ARG A 143 9.20 -9.29 -14.72
N TYR A 144 10.20 -9.88 -15.38
CA TYR A 144 11.13 -10.81 -14.74
C TYR A 144 11.79 -10.19 -13.49
N GLY A 145 11.87 -10.98 -12.41
CA GLY A 145 12.52 -10.58 -11.16
C GLY A 145 11.73 -9.59 -10.28
N ARG A 146 10.55 -9.11 -10.68
CA ARG A 146 9.80 -8.12 -9.89
C ARG A 146 8.29 -8.35 -9.87
N VAL A 147 7.74 -8.42 -8.66
CA VAL A 147 6.29 -8.35 -8.47
C VAL A 147 5.82 -6.89 -8.39
N ARG A 148 4.94 -6.47 -9.31
CA ARG A 148 4.26 -5.17 -9.23
C ARG A 148 3.59 -5.00 -7.86
N PHE A 149 3.69 -3.81 -7.27
CA PHE A 149 3.04 -3.44 -6.00
C PHE A 149 3.56 -4.11 -4.72
N GLN A 150 4.61 -4.95 -4.79
CA GLN A 150 5.22 -5.55 -3.59
C GLN A 150 6.55 -4.90 -3.18
N GLY A 151 6.92 -3.78 -3.82
CA GLY A 151 8.17 -3.07 -3.54
C GLY A 151 9.39 -3.68 -4.24
N SER A 152 10.57 -3.35 -3.73
CA SER A 152 11.85 -3.88 -4.22
C SER A 152 12.21 -5.18 -3.48
N GLY A 153 12.78 -6.16 -4.19
CA GLY A 153 13.30 -7.40 -3.59
C GLY A 153 12.34 -8.58 -3.50
N VAL A 154 11.04 -8.39 -3.75
CA VAL A 154 10.08 -9.51 -3.80
C VAL A 154 10.09 -10.16 -5.18
N THR A 155 10.60 -11.39 -5.24
CA THR A 155 10.59 -12.19 -6.47
C THR A 155 9.24 -12.88 -6.67
N PRO A 156 8.82 -13.13 -7.92
CA PRO A 156 7.60 -13.90 -8.20
C PRO A 156 7.56 -15.25 -7.49
N THR A 157 8.68 -15.98 -7.42
CA THR A 157 8.78 -17.29 -6.77
C THR A 157 8.54 -17.22 -5.26
N GLN A 158 9.08 -16.20 -4.57
CA GLN A 158 8.83 -16.00 -3.14
C GLN A 158 7.38 -15.62 -2.84
N TYR A 159 6.75 -14.90 -3.77
CA TYR A 159 5.40 -14.37 -3.56
C TYR A 159 4.31 -15.39 -3.93
N PHE A 160 4.50 -16.13 -5.01
CA PHE A 160 3.51 -17.06 -5.57
C PHE A 160 3.84 -18.53 -5.36
N GLY A 161 5.03 -18.84 -4.83
CA GLY A 161 5.54 -20.20 -4.75
C GLY A 161 5.98 -20.75 -6.10
N SER A 162 6.29 -22.05 -6.12
CA SER A 162 6.83 -22.76 -7.29
C SER A 162 5.75 -23.17 -8.31
N GLY A 163 4.47 -22.86 -8.07
CA GLY A 163 3.35 -23.17 -8.96
C GLY A 163 3.20 -22.13 -10.08
N SER A 164 3.91 -22.31 -11.20
CA SER A 164 3.88 -21.39 -12.33
C SER A 164 2.64 -21.57 -13.22
N GLN A 165 1.48 -21.09 -12.79
CA GLN A 165 0.39 -20.74 -13.74
C GLN A 165 0.32 -19.23 -14.04
N GLN A 166 1.10 -18.41 -13.36
CA GLN A 166 1.01 -16.94 -13.46
C GLN A 166 2.09 -16.29 -14.33
N TYR A 167 2.82 -17.08 -15.13
CA TYR A 167 3.96 -16.61 -15.94
C TYR A 167 3.78 -16.71 -17.46
N MET A 168 2.60 -17.04 -17.95
CA MET A 168 2.39 -17.15 -19.40
C MET A 168 1.73 -15.88 -19.96
N PRO A 169 2.39 -15.14 -20.86
CA PRO A 169 1.67 -14.27 -21.76
C PRO A 169 0.88 -15.20 -22.70
N SER A 170 -0.44 -15.07 -22.75
CA SER A 170 -1.21 -15.68 -23.83
C SER A 170 -0.74 -15.05 -25.15
N GLY A 171 0.15 -15.72 -25.87
CA GLY A 171 0.73 -15.23 -27.13
C GLY A 171 1.76 -16.19 -27.74
N SER A 172 1.30 -16.92 -28.76
CA SER A 172 2.06 -17.70 -29.76
C SER A 172 2.49 -19.13 -29.41
N GLN A 173 1.59 -20.09 -29.64
CA GLN A 173 1.99 -21.35 -30.29
C GLN A 173 2.43 -20.99 -31.73
N ALA A 174 3.73 -20.90 -31.96
CA ALA A 174 4.28 -21.10 -33.30
C ALA A 174 4.84 -22.52 -33.34
N GLN A 175 4.28 -23.35 -34.23
CA GLN A 175 4.75 -24.71 -34.48
C GLN A 175 6.18 -24.67 -35.06
N PRO A 176 7.05 -25.65 -34.76
CA PRO A 176 8.33 -25.74 -35.44
C PRO A 176 8.11 -26.23 -36.87
N GLU A 177 8.41 -25.38 -37.86
CA GLU A 177 8.59 -25.84 -39.23
C GLU A 177 9.85 -26.72 -39.28
N PHE A 178 9.64 -28.03 -39.42
CA PHE A 178 10.68 -28.92 -39.91
C PHE A 178 10.90 -28.63 -41.39
N ARG A 179 12.14 -28.32 -41.77
CA ARG A 179 12.60 -28.40 -43.16
C ARG A 179 13.76 -29.38 -43.22
N GLY A 180 13.58 -30.43 -44.01
CA GLY A 180 14.63 -31.38 -44.39
C GLY A 180 15.57 -30.83 -45.45
#